data_AF-A0A537NW23-F1
#
_entry.id   AF-A0A537NW23-F1
#
_cell.length_a   1.000
_cell.length_b   1.000
_cell.length_c   1.000
_cell.angle_alpha   90.00
_cell.angle_beta   90.00
_cell.angle_gamma   90.00
#
_symmetry.space_group_name_H-M   'P 1'
#
loop_
_entity.id
_entity.type
_entity.pdbx_description
1 polymer ?
#
loop_
_entity_poly.entity_id
_entity_poly.type
_entity_poly.pdbx_seq_one_letter_code
_entity_poly.pdbx_strand_id
1 'polypeptide(L)'
;MIRTIPWSISAWAVVTAACIFTAPVAAAPFEACVKGIRADVLKAGVRADIVNAAFSDIAFDEKAVRFSRTQPEYRLAIWDYMAFLVDDARIADGKKMMQAHEKTLRDIEKAYGVDRSILTALWGIESDYGRTKGDFFLPHA
;
A
#
# COMPACT_ATOMS: atom_id res chain seq x y z
N MET A 1 -50.35 18.23 67.60
CA MET A 1 -49.72 17.09 66.90
C MET A 1 -49.15 17.62 65.59
N ILE A 2 -47.91 18.11 65.61
CA ILE A 2 -47.24 18.79 64.48
C ILE A 2 -46.24 17.80 63.90
N ARG A 3 -46.42 17.40 62.63
CA ARG A 3 -45.50 16.53 61.89
C ARG A 3 -44.44 17.40 61.22
N THR A 4 -43.17 17.16 61.55
CA THR A 4 -41.99 17.74 60.89
C THR A 4 -41.69 16.95 59.60
N ILE A 5 -41.33 17.67 58.53
CA ILE A 5 -40.92 17.10 57.23
C ILE A 5 -39.39 17.14 57.17
N PRO A 6 -38.68 16.00 57.00
CA PRO A 6 -37.23 16.01 56.86
C PRO A 6 -36.82 16.34 55.43
N TRP A 7 -35.85 17.24 55.29
CA TRP A 7 -35.29 17.69 54.02
C TRP A 7 -34.24 16.67 53.59
N SER A 8 -34.45 16.03 52.44
CA SER A 8 -33.48 15.07 51.88
C SER A 8 -32.45 15.82 51.06
N ILE A 9 -31.17 15.73 51.48
CA ILE A 9 -30.02 16.29 50.78
C ILE A 9 -29.67 15.33 49.63
N SER A 10 -29.96 15.71 48.39
CA SER A 10 -29.51 14.95 47.22
C SER A 10 -28.01 15.17 47.02
N ALA A 11 -27.24 14.09 47.13
CA ALA A 11 -25.80 14.07 46.92
C ALA A 11 -25.44 14.40 45.46
N TRP A 12 -24.46 15.28 45.27
CA TRP A 12 -23.89 15.60 43.97
C TRP A 12 -23.01 14.44 43.50
N ALA A 13 -23.38 13.80 42.39
CA ALA A 13 -22.54 12.80 41.73
C ALA A 13 -21.39 13.52 41.01
N VAL A 14 -20.16 13.38 41.53
CA VAL A 14 -18.94 13.76 40.82
C VAL A 14 -18.70 12.72 39.73
N VAL A 15 -18.88 13.11 38.47
CA VAL A 15 -18.48 12.30 37.32
C VAL A 15 -16.97 12.42 37.16
N THR A 16 -16.23 11.40 37.59
CA THR A 16 -14.81 11.24 37.24
C THR A 16 -14.69 10.91 35.76
N ALA A 17 -14.19 11.86 34.97
CA ALA A 17 -13.78 11.61 33.59
C ALA A 17 -12.55 10.70 33.59
N ALA A 18 -12.72 9.44 33.19
CA ALA A 18 -11.61 8.54 32.93
C ALA A 18 -10.94 8.95 31.60
N CYS A 19 -9.76 9.57 31.68
CA CYS A 19 -8.90 9.74 30.51
C CYS A 19 -8.43 8.35 30.05
N ILE A 20 -8.97 7.89 28.92
CA ILE A 20 -8.45 6.69 28.23
C ILE A 20 -7.14 7.11 27.58
N PHE A 21 -6.01 6.77 28.22
CA PHE A 21 -4.71 6.81 27.56
C PHE A 21 -4.67 5.69 26.53
N THR A 22 -4.81 6.04 25.26
CA THR A 22 -4.48 5.14 24.15
C THR A 22 -2.95 5.04 24.07
N ALA A 23 -2.38 3.99 24.63
CA ALA A 23 -0.98 3.67 24.40
C ALA A 23 -0.76 3.48 22.88
N PRO A 24 0.31 4.02 22.29
CA PRO A 24 0.62 3.76 20.90
C PRO A 24 0.80 2.25 20.73
N VAL A 25 0.12 1.65 19.76
CA VAL A 25 0.34 0.26 19.38
C VAL A 25 1.80 0.16 18.94
N ALA A 26 2.65 -0.45 19.77
CA ALA A 26 4.02 -0.75 19.39
C ALA A 26 3.97 -1.67 18.16
N ALA A 27 4.74 -1.33 17.12
CA ALA A 27 4.89 -2.19 15.97
C ALA A 27 5.33 -3.59 16.44
N ALA A 28 4.60 -4.63 16.01
CA ALA A 28 4.98 -5.99 16.34
C ALA A 28 6.42 -6.25 15.82
N PRO A 29 7.26 -6.97 16.58
CA PRO A 29 8.56 -7.40 16.08
C PRO A 29 8.40 -8.10 14.72
N PHE A 30 9.37 -7.92 13.81
CA PHE A 30 9.31 -8.46 12.45
C PHE A 30 8.89 -9.94 12.42
N GLU A 31 9.49 -10.78 13.26
CA GLU A 31 9.17 -12.20 13.38
C GLU A 31 7.71 -12.48 13.78
N ALA A 32 7.13 -11.65 14.66
CA ALA A 32 5.74 -11.78 15.06
C ALA A 32 4.80 -11.41 13.90
N CYS A 33 5.16 -10.39 13.10
CA CYS A 33 4.44 -10.03 11.88
C CYS A 33 4.48 -11.18 10.86
N VAL A 34 5.67 -11.70 10.56
CA VAL A 34 5.87 -12.83 9.64
C VAL A 34 5.05 -14.06 10.07
N LYS A 35 5.10 -14.41 11.36
CA LYS A 35 4.32 -15.52 11.91
C LYS A 35 2.81 -15.30 11.77
N GLY A 36 2.35 -14.06 12.01
CA GLY A 36 0.94 -13.67 11.83
C GLY A 36 0.49 -13.86 10.39
N ILE A 37 1.19 -13.26 9.43
CA ILE A 37 0.86 -13.36 8.00
C ILE A 37 0.88 -14.83 7.56
N ARG A 38 1.88 -15.61 7.98
CA ARG A 38 1.94 -17.04 7.65
C ARG A 38 0.70 -17.80 8.13
N ALA A 39 0.22 -17.52 9.35
CA ALA A 39 -0.98 -18.14 9.88
C ALA A 39 -2.23 -17.73 9.09
N ASP A 40 -2.34 -16.44 8.73
CA ASP A 40 -3.45 -15.92 7.95
C ASP A 40 -3.50 -16.53 6.53
N VAL A 41 -2.36 -16.67 5.88
CA VAL A 41 -2.23 -17.25 4.54
C VAL A 41 -2.59 -18.74 4.54
N LEU A 42 -2.17 -19.51 5.56
CA LEU A 42 -2.59 -20.90 5.73
C LEU A 42 -4.09 -21.02 5.98
N LYS A 43 -4.66 -20.13 6.81
CA LYS A 43 -6.10 -20.07 7.08
C LYS A 43 -6.90 -19.71 5.83
N ALA A 44 -6.32 -18.92 4.92
CA ALA A 44 -6.90 -18.62 3.61
C ALA A 44 -6.86 -19.81 2.63
N GLY A 45 -6.26 -20.94 3.00
CA GLY A 45 -6.28 -22.17 2.21
C GLY A 45 -5.10 -22.33 1.25
N VAL A 46 -4.07 -21.48 1.33
CA VAL A 46 -2.86 -21.66 0.53
C VAL A 46 -2.11 -22.91 1.01
N ARG A 47 -1.67 -23.74 0.06
CA ARG A 47 -0.97 -24.99 0.39
C ARG A 47 0.29 -24.72 1.19
N ALA A 48 0.54 -25.56 2.19
CA ALA A 48 1.66 -25.38 3.12
C ALA A 48 3.03 -25.38 2.42
N ASP A 49 3.21 -26.16 1.35
CA ASP A 49 4.45 -26.18 0.57
C ASP A 49 4.76 -24.82 -0.09
N ILE A 50 3.73 -24.16 -0.64
CA ILE A 50 3.85 -22.82 -1.24
C ILE A 50 4.18 -21.79 -0.16
N VAL A 51 3.48 -21.84 0.97
CA VAL A 51 3.75 -20.93 2.11
C VAL A 51 5.18 -21.13 2.62
N ASN A 52 5.64 -22.37 2.77
CA ASN A 52 6.99 -22.65 3.21
C ASN A 52 8.04 -22.09 2.24
N ALA A 53 7.83 -22.25 0.93
CA ALA A 53 8.72 -21.73 -0.10
C ALA A 53 8.69 -20.19 -0.20
N ALA A 54 7.53 -19.56 -0.04
CA ALA A 54 7.41 -18.10 -0.11
C ALA A 54 8.05 -17.41 1.11
N PHE A 55 7.98 -18.04 2.28
CA PHE A 55 8.51 -17.51 3.54
C PHE A 55 9.90 -18.08 3.89
N SER A 56 10.54 -18.88 3.03
CA SER A 56 11.89 -19.36 3.29
C SER A 56 12.88 -18.21 3.26
N ASP A 57 13.79 -18.17 4.24
CA ASP A 57 14.86 -17.17 4.36
C ASP A 57 14.37 -15.71 4.39
N ILE A 58 13.10 -15.48 4.76
CA ILE A 58 12.57 -14.14 4.92
C ILE A 58 13.32 -13.42 6.04
N ALA A 59 13.82 -12.23 5.73
CA ALA A 59 14.56 -11.39 6.65
C ALA A 59 14.10 -9.94 6.53
N PHE A 60 14.33 -9.16 7.56
CA PHE A 60 14.06 -7.73 7.51
C PHE A 60 14.97 -7.06 6.47
N ASP A 61 14.38 -6.54 5.40
CA ASP A 61 15.11 -5.80 4.36
C ASP A 61 15.02 -4.28 4.62
N GLU A 62 16.11 -3.70 5.13
CA GLU A 62 16.20 -2.26 5.36
C GLU A 62 16.08 -1.45 4.05
N LYS A 63 16.51 -2.00 2.90
CA LYS A 63 16.37 -1.34 1.60
C LYS A 63 14.89 -1.21 1.24
N ALA A 64 14.10 -2.27 1.40
CA ALA A 64 12.67 -2.26 1.14
C ALA A 64 11.95 -1.21 2.02
N VAL A 65 12.25 -1.19 3.32
CA VAL A 65 11.67 -0.22 4.26
C VAL A 65 12.10 1.21 3.93
N ARG A 66 13.35 1.43 3.55
CA ARG A 66 13.82 2.76 3.16
C ARG A 66 13.15 3.26 1.89
N PHE A 67 12.98 2.38 0.90
CA PHE A 67 12.37 2.72 -0.39
C PHE A 67 10.87 2.99 -0.26
N SER A 68 10.15 2.22 0.57
CA SER A 68 8.72 2.51 0.84
C SER A 68 8.48 3.90 1.47
N ARG A 69 9.48 4.41 2.20
CA ARG A 69 9.46 5.74 2.84
C ARG A 69 10.09 6.86 1.99
N THR A 70 10.62 6.52 0.82
CA THR A 70 11.40 7.44 -0.03
C THR A 70 10.89 7.40 -1.45
N GLN A 71 9.77 8.07 -1.68
CA GLN A 71 9.13 8.22 -2.98
C GLN A 71 9.55 9.56 -3.63
N PRO A 72 10.20 9.54 -4.81
CA PRO A 72 10.65 10.74 -5.53
C PRO A 72 9.55 11.79 -5.75
N GLU A 73 8.32 11.34 -5.93
CA GLU A 73 7.09 12.11 -6.16
C GLU A 73 6.87 13.20 -5.09
N TYR A 74 7.28 12.91 -3.85
CA TYR A 74 7.10 13.82 -2.71
C TYR A 74 8.35 14.64 -2.38
N ARG A 75 9.48 14.37 -3.05
CA ARG A 75 10.77 14.98 -2.71
C ARG A 75 11.37 15.84 -3.80
N LEU A 76 11.04 15.56 -5.05
CA LEU A 76 11.56 16.30 -6.19
C LEU A 76 10.66 17.47 -6.54
N ALA A 77 11.25 18.55 -7.04
CA ALA A 77 10.47 19.57 -7.72
C ALA A 77 9.77 18.94 -8.93
N ILE A 78 8.55 19.40 -9.23
CA ILE A 78 7.74 18.78 -10.29
C ILE A 78 8.46 18.71 -11.64
N TRP A 79 9.26 19.72 -11.96
CA TRP A 79 10.04 19.77 -13.21
C TRP A 79 11.12 18.69 -13.25
N ASP A 80 11.83 18.47 -12.15
CA ASP A 80 12.86 17.43 -12.04
C ASP A 80 12.22 16.05 -12.11
N TYR A 81 11.06 15.88 -11.47
CA TYR A 81 10.30 14.63 -11.52
C TYR A 81 9.84 14.28 -12.94
N MET A 82 9.27 15.25 -13.66
CA MET A 82 8.82 15.02 -15.03
C MET A 82 9.98 14.78 -16.00
N ALA A 83 11.14 15.43 -15.80
CA ALA A 83 12.27 15.34 -16.71
C ALA A 83 12.83 13.91 -16.87
N PHE A 84 12.83 13.09 -15.80
CA PHE A 84 13.24 11.68 -15.91
C PHE A 84 12.06 10.74 -16.21
N LEU A 85 10.82 11.17 -16.02
CA LEU A 85 9.63 10.36 -16.30
C LEU A 85 9.15 10.41 -17.74
N VAL A 86 9.43 11.49 -18.46
CA VAL A 86 8.98 11.67 -19.84
C VAL A 86 10.12 12.25 -20.66
N ASP A 87 10.93 11.36 -21.23
CA ASP A 87 12.02 11.71 -22.14
C ASP A 87 11.69 11.34 -23.60
N ASP A 88 12.50 11.83 -24.54
CA ASP A 88 12.32 11.58 -25.97
C ASP A 88 12.39 10.09 -26.33
N ALA A 89 13.22 9.32 -25.61
CA ALA A 89 13.35 7.89 -25.86
C ALA A 89 12.05 7.14 -25.51
N ARG A 90 11.42 7.49 -24.39
CA ARG A 90 10.15 6.94 -23.94
C ARG A 90 9.00 7.32 -24.85
N ILE A 91 8.98 8.55 -25.34
CA ILE A 91 7.99 8.99 -26.32
C ILE A 91 8.14 8.17 -27.61
N ALA A 92 9.37 7.97 -28.09
CA ALA A 92 9.64 7.16 -29.27
C ALA A 92 9.23 5.69 -29.07
N ASP A 93 9.54 5.11 -27.92
CA ASP A 93 9.20 3.73 -27.60
C ASP A 93 7.70 3.55 -27.38
N GLY A 94 7.02 4.51 -26.75
CA GLY A 94 5.56 4.53 -26.63
C GLY A 94 4.87 4.50 -27.99
N LYS A 95 5.34 5.30 -28.95
CA LYS A 95 4.82 5.24 -30.34
C LYS A 95 5.00 3.87 -30.97
N LYS A 96 6.16 3.23 -30.79
CA LYS A 96 6.41 1.86 -31.28
C LYS A 96 5.49 0.86 -30.61
N MET A 97 5.29 0.95 -29.30
CA MET A 97 4.43 0.04 -28.55
C MET A 97 2.95 0.22 -28.91
N MET A 98 2.49 1.45 -29.14
CA MET A 98 1.14 1.71 -29.65
C MET A 98 0.90 1.06 -31.01
N GLN A 99 1.89 1.07 -31.90
CA GLN A 99 1.82 0.39 -33.20
C GLN A 99 1.86 -1.14 -33.04
N ALA A 100 2.81 -1.66 -32.26
CA ALA A 100 2.98 -3.10 -32.04
C ALA A 100 1.77 -3.75 -31.37
N HIS A 101 1.08 -3.03 -30.49
CA HIS A 101 -0.07 -3.52 -29.73
C HIS A 101 -1.40 -2.87 -30.13
N GLU A 102 -1.50 -2.30 -31.34
CA GLU A 102 -2.66 -1.49 -31.76
C GLU A 102 -3.98 -2.23 -31.55
N LYS A 103 -4.07 -3.50 -31.97
CA LYS A 103 -5.30 -4.29 -31.84
C LYS A 103 -5.70 -4.44 -30.38
N THR A 104 -4.78 -4.89 -29.52
CA THR A 104 -5.04 -5.10 -28.09
C THR A 104 -5.45 -3.79 -27.41
N LEU A 105 -4.73 -2.71 -27.70
CA LEU A 105 -5.01 -1.40 -27.14
C LEU A 105 -6.39 -0.87 -27.55
N ARG A 106 -6.78 -1.05 -28.82
CA ARG A 106 -8.13 -0.71 -29.30
C ARG A 106 -9.21 -1.56 -28.64
N ASP A 107 -8.96 -2.86 -28.45
CA ASP A 107 -9.91 -3.76 -27.81
C ASP A 107 -10.12 -3.36 -26.34
N ILE A 108 -9.05 -2.99 -25.63
CA ILE A 108 -9.12 -2.48 -24.24
C ILE A 108 -9.85 -1.14 -24.19
N GLU A 109 -9.50 -0.20 -25.07
CA GLU A 109 -10.18 1.11 -25.16
C GLU A 109 -11.69 0.94 -25.39
N LYS A 110 -12.08 0.03 -26.30
CA LYS A 110 -13.50 -0.28 -26.56
C LYS A 110 -14.19 -0.92 -25.36
N ALA A 111 -13.51 -1.83 -24.66
CA ALA A 111 -14.11 -2.58 -23.55
C ALA A 111 -14.24 -1.74 -22.28
N TYR A 112 -13.28 -0.86 -22.00
CA TYR A 112 -13.15 -0.16 -20.73
C TYR A 112 -13.29 1.36 -20.82
N GLY A 113 -13.31 1.94 -22.04
CA GLY A 113 -13.43 3.38 -22.24
C GLY A 113 -12.19 4.19 -21.87
N VAL A 114 -11.04 3.53 -21.67
CA VAL A 114 -9.76 4.18 -21.35
C VAL A 114 -8.99 4.45 -22.65
N ASP A 115 -8.62 5.71 -22.89
CA ASP A 115 -7.81 6.09 -24.05
C ASP A 115 -6.52 5.26 -24.09
N ARG A 116 -6.26 4.65 -25.25
CA ARG A 116 -5.12 3.75 -25.44
C ARG A 116 -3.76 4.42 -25.19
N SER A 117 -3.66 5.73 -25.43
CA SER A 117 -2.44 6.51 -25.25
C SER A 117 -2.16 6.69 -23.76
N ILE A 118 -3.20 6.88 -22.94
CA ILE A 118 -3.09 6.90 -21.47
C ILE A 118 -2.60 5.55 -20.96
N LEU A 119 -3.21 4.45 -21.42
CA LEU A 119 -2.77 3.11 -21.04
C LEU A 119 -1.33 2.83 -21.44
N THR A 120 -0.92 3.26 -22.64
CA THR A 120 0.46 3.09 -23.11
C THR A 120 1.45 3.95 -22.33
N ALA A 121 1.06 5.18 -21.97
CA ALA A 121 1.89 6.05 -21.14
C ALA A 121 2.12 5.45 -19.74
N LEU A 122 1.06 4.94 -19.10
CA LEU A 122 1.15 4.27 -17.81
C LEU A 122 2.10 3.07 -17.88
N TRP A 123 1.93 2.19 -18.87
CA TRP A 123 2.79 1.02 -19.04
C TRP A 123 4.28 1.38 -19.23
N GLY A 124 4.55 2.47 -19.95
CA GLY A 124 5.90 3.02 -20.13
C GLY A 124 6.52 3.54 -18.83
N ILE A 125 5.74 4.28 -18.02
CA ILE A 125 6.21 4.82 -16.74
C ILE A 125 6.47 3.69 -15.72
N GLU A 126 5.56 2.72 -15.62
CA GLU A 126 5.62 1.70 -14.56
C GLU A 126 6.70 0.64 -14.76
N SER A 127 7.03 0.31 -16.01
CA SER A 127 7.84 -0.89 -16.30
C SER A 127 8.75 -0.75 -17.52
N ASP A 128 8.82 0.43 -18.11
CA ASP A 128 9.50 0.63 -19.39
C ASP A 128 9.03 -0.39 -20.44
N TYR A 129 7.71 -0.50 -20.58
CA TYR A 129 7.05 -1.45 -21.47
C TYR A 129 7.39 -2.93 -21.17
N GLY A 130 7.58 -3.26 -19.89
CA GLY A 130 7.88 -4.61 -19.41
C GLY A 130 9.37 -4.98 -19.42
N ARG A 131 10.27 -4.05 -19.79
CA ARG A 131 11.72 -4.26 -19.73
C ARG A 131 12.24 -4.27 -18.30
N THR A 132 11.57 -3.56 -17.40
CA THR A 132 11.89 -3.48 -15.96
C THR A 132 10.80 -4.17 -15.14
N LYS A 133 11.20 -5.09 -14.24
CA LYS A 133 10.27 -5.92 -13.46
C LYS A 133 10.35 -5.72 -11.94
N GLY A 134 11.26 -4.86 -11.47
CA GLY A 134 11.58 -4.66 -10.06
C GLY A 134 12.63 -5.66 -9.54
N ASP A 135 13.24 -5.31 -8.40
CA ASP A 135 14.38 -6.05 -7.82
C ASP A 135 13.99 -6.92 -6.61
N PHE A 136 12.78 -6.76 -6.08
CA PHE A 136 12.34 -7.43 -4.86
C PHE A 136 11.56 -8.70 -5.18
N PHE A 137 11.84 -9.77 -4.43
CA PHE A 137 11.00 -10.95 -4.45
C PHE A 137 9.67 -10.63 -3.75
N LEU A 138 8.56 -10.72 -4.47
CA LEU A 138 7.26 -10.20 -4.02
C LEU A 138 6.83 -10.66 -2.61
N PRO A 139 7.00 -11.93 -2.19
CA PRO A 139 6.68 -12.33 -0.82
C PRO A 139 7.48 -11.63 0.29
N HIS A 140 8.63 -11.04 -0.03
CA HIS A 140 9.53 -10.37 0.91
C HIS A 140 9.54 -8.84 0.76
N ALA A 141 8.81 -8.30 -0.22
CA ALA A 141 8.76 -6.88 -0.57
C ALA A 141 7.86 -6.05 0.37
#